data_AF-A0A2H9L1U4-F1
#
_entry.id   AF-A0A2H9L1U4-F1
#
_cell.length_a   1.000
_cell.length_b   1.000
_cell.length_c   1.000
_cell.angle_alpha   90.00
_cell.angle_beta   90.00
_cell.angle_gamma   90.00
#
_symmetry.space_group_name_H-M   'P 1'
#
loop_
_entity.id
_entity.type
_entity.pdbx_description
1 polymer ?
#
loop_
_entity_poly.entity_id
_entity_poly.type
_entity_poly.pdbx_seq_one_letter_code
_entity_poly.pdbx_strand_id
1 'polypeptide(L)' 'MKIAEVVAERATCPRKKVGAVIARNKHIIATG' A
#
# COMPACT_ATOMS: atom_id res chain seq x y z
N MET A 1 -3.47 -7.14 -5.20
CA MET A 1 -4.16 -5.83 -5.16
C MET A 1 -3.14 -4.80 -5.63
N LYS A 2 -3.02 -4.56 -6.94
CA LYS A 2 -1.78 -4.06 -7.57
C LYS A 2 -1.19 -2.78 -6.94
N ILE A 3 -2.04 -1.82 -6.54
CA ILE A 3 -1.58 -0.58 -5.88
C ILE A 3 -0.97 -0.86 -4.50
N ALA A 4 -1.53 -1.79 -3.72
CA ALA A 4 -0.97 -2.14 -2.40
C ALA A 4 0.43 -2.77 -2.52
N GLU A 5 0.68 -3.53 -3.60
CA GLU A 5 2.00 -4.10 -3.90
C GLU A 5 3.01 -2.98 -4.25
N VAL A 6 2.62 -2.02 -5.09
CA VAL A 6 3.45 -0.85 -5.41
C VAL A 6 3.78 -0.02 -4.16
N VAL A 7 2.79 0.20 -3.29
CA VAL A 7 3.01 0.90 -2.01
C VAL A 7 3.95 0.12 -1.09
N ALA A 8 3.93 -1.21 -1.14
CA ALA A 8 4.87 -2.02 -0.37
C ALA A 8 6.33 -1.84 -0.81
N GLU A 9 6.59 -1.51 -2.08
CA GLU A 9 7.96 -1.39 -2.62
C GLU A 9 8.80 -0.32 -1.92
N ARG A 10 8.18 0.79 -1.49
CA ARG A 10 8.81 1.89 -0.74
C ARG A 10 9.10 1.58 0.73
N ALA A 11 8.61 0.46 1.26
CA ALA A 11 8.86 0.08 2.64
C ALA A 11 10.36 -0.16 2.87
N THR A 12 10.89 0.40 3.96
CA THR A 12 12.31 0.33 4.33
C THR A 12 12.65 -0.86 5.23
N CYS A 13 11.64 -1.62 5.69
CA CYS A 13 11.85 -2.77 6.57
C CYS A 13 12.55 -3.92 5.80
N PRO A 14 13.73 -4.39 6.24
CA PRO A 14 14.46 -5.46 5.56
C PRO A 14 13.80 -6.84 5.75
N ARG A 15 12.93 -7.01 6.75
CA ARG A 15 12.27 -8.29 7.04
C ARG A 15 11.12 -8.58 6.10
N LYS A 16 10.24 -7.59 5.90
CA LYS A 16 9.03 -7.71 5.08
C LYS A 16 8.58 -6.34 4.59
N LYS A 17 8.32 -6.26 3.28
CA LYS A 17 7.70 -5.10 2.65
C LYS A 17 6.18 -5.25 2.70
N VAL A 18 5.49 -4.27 3.28
CA VAL A 18 4.04 -4.27 3.46
C VAL A 18 3.49 -2.96 2.93
N GLY A 19 2.34 -3.03 2.24
CA GLY A 19 1.63 -1.87 1.74
C GLY A 19 0.14 -2.03 2.00
N ALA A 20 -0.52 -0.92 2.35
CA ALA A 20 -1.94 -0.84 2.66
C ALA A 20 -2.59 0.29 1.84
N VAL A 21 -3.84 0.08 1.46
CA VAL A 21 -4.63 1.03 0.69
C VAL A 21 -6.00 1.15 1.34
N ILE A 22 -6.39 2.37 1.71
CA ILE A 22 -7.75 2.65 2.18
C ILE A 22 -8.54 3.21 1.01
N ALA A 23 -9.59 2.49 0.61
CA ALA A 23 -10.50 2.91 -0.45
C ALA A 23 -11.92 3.12 0.09
N ARG A 24 -12.58 4.19 -0.37
CA ARG A 24 -13.99 4.50 -0.08
C ARG A 24 -14.66 4.94 -1.39
N ASN A 25 -15.84 4.41 -1.68
CA ASN A 25 -16.58 4.75 -2.90
C ASN A 25 -15.74 4.62 -4.19
N LYS A 26 -14.92 3.55 -4.27
CA LYS A 26 -13.98 3.29 -5.38
C LYS A 26 -12.88 4.36 -5.57
N HIS A 27 -12.70 5.29 -4.62
CA HIS A 27 -11.59 6.24 -4.58
C HIS A 27 -10.62 5.86 -3.46
N ILE A 28 -9.32 6.00 -3.74
CA ILE A 28 -8.27 5.83 -2.74
C ILE A 28 -8.19 7.11 -1.92
N ILE A 29 -8.27 6.97 -0.59
CA ILE A 29 -8.22 8.10 0.35
C ILE A 29 -6.94 8.13 1.18
N ALA A 30 -6.25 6.98 1.32
CA ALA A 30 -4.96 6.91 1.99
C ALA A 30 -4.15 5.69 1.51
N THR A 31 -2.83 5.80 1.60
CA THR A 31 -1.88 4.70 1.35
C THR A 31 -0.85 4.64 2.47
N GLY A 32 -0.45 3.43 2.86
CA GLY A 32 0.52 3.17 3.92
C GLY A 32 1.57 2.21 3.42
#